data_AF-T0LGQ2-F1
#
_entry.id   AF-T0LGQ2-F1
#
_cell.length_a   1.000
_cell.length_b   1.000
_cell.length_c   1.000
_cell.angle_alpha   90.00
_cell.angle_beta   90.00
_cell.angle_gamma   90.00
#
_symmetry.space_group_name_H-M   'P 1'
#
loop_
_entity.id
_entity.type
_entity.pdbx_description
1 polymer ?
#
loop_
_entity_poly.entity_id
_entity_poly.type
_entity_poly.pdbx_seq_one_letter_code
_entity_poly.pdbx_strand_id
1 'polypeptide(L)'
;MADTSQSGPGGFFPSYTLPSPAPSSSSTRSSAGLPHPRAKSLRPGSSKEDTVRRYVGERLAVVNRRFVKKHGNPEPGDDVVGYKTFAELCKDLHGVIDVLWLSATPGLQIPFLLNIAGDFTQWIVAFPPSPRATFSVLTKLDHCFASLLTGRDIDTGDPLPGFENGLRAGMTTTDMRARQRRRRGRRLRH
;
A
#
# COMPACT_ATOMS: atom_id res chain seq x y z
N MET A 1 57.70 51.63 -29.29
CA MET A 1 58.35 50.70 -28.35
C MET A 1 57.29 49.78 -27.78
N ALA A 2 57.55 48.47 -27.90
CA ALA A 2 57.05 47.32 -27.14
C ALA A 2 55.53 47.09 -26.89
N ASP A 3 55.05 46.09 -27.63
CA ASP A 3 54.12 44.98 -27.33
C ASP A 3 53.91 44.59 -25.85
N THR A 4 52.68 44.22 -25.47
CA THR A 4 52.38 42.96 -24.75
C THR A 4 50.88 42.61 -24.88
N SER A 5 50.65 41.44 -25.43
CA SER A 5 49.39 40.70 -25.54
C SER A 5 48.96 40.06 -24.21
N GLN A 6 47.65 40.00 -23.93
CA GLN A 6 47.13 38.93 -23.07
C GLN A 6 45.74 38.44 -23.49
N SER A 7 45.70 37.12 -23.64
CA SER A 7 44.65 36.24 -24.11
C SER A 7 43.53 36.06 -23.07
N GLY A 8 42.27 36.06 -23.51
CA GLY A 8 41.11 35.62 -22.75
C GLY A 8 40.14 34.86 -23.67
N PRO A 9 39.79 33.59 -23.38
CA PRO A 9 39.14 32.68 -24.31
C PRO A 9 37.64 32.94 -24.47
N GLY A 10 37.09 32.41 -25.57
CA GLY A 10 35.74 32.68 -26.08
C GLY A 10 34.59 32.55 -25.07
N GLY A 11 33.70 33.55 -25.12
CA GLY A 11 32.43 33.56 -24.41
C GLY A 11 31.26 33.48 -25.39
N PHE A 12 30.98 32.29 -25.93
CA PHE A 12 29.76 32.00 -26.69
C PHE A 12 28.59 31.63 -25.77
N PHE A 13 28.19 32.52 -24.86
CA PHE A 13 26.90 32.38 -24.19
C PHE A 13 26.24 33.75 -24.03
N PRO A 14 25.11 34.02 -24.71
CA PRO A 14 24.34 35.22 -24.43
C PRO A 14 23.84 35.14 -22.98
N SER A 15 23.92 36.27 -22.27
CA SER A 15 23.47 36.47 -20.89
C SER A 15 21.94 36.39 -20.76
N TYR A 16 21.35 35.25 -21.11
CA TYR A 16 19.99 34.92 -20.71
C TYR A 16 20.08 34.04 -19.48
N THR A 17 19.96 34.68 -18.31
CA THR A 17 19.62 33.98 -17.07
C THR A 17 18.28 33.31 -17.29
N LEU A 18 18.30 32.02 -17.64
CA LEU A 18 17.10 31.19 -17.62
C LEU A 18 16.55 31.22 -16.19
N PRO A 19 15.27 31.57 -15.98
CA PRO A 19 14.67 31.46 -14.66
C PRO A 19 14.73 29.99 -14.24
N SER A 20 15.33 29.72 -13.08
CA SER A 20 15.28 28.39 -12.47
C SER A 20 13.81 27.93 -12.40
N PRO A 21 13.48 26.68 -12.78
CA PRO A 21 12.13 26.19 -12.64
C PRO A 21 11.70 26.36 -11.18
N ALA A 22 10.52 26.97 -10.98
CA ALA A 22 9.95 27.16 -9.66
C ALA A 22 9.88 25.80 -8.93
N PRO A 23 10.23 25.72 -7.64
CA PRO A 23 10.08 24.49 -6.89
C PRO A 23 8.61 24.08 -6.93
N SER A 24 8.33 22.86 -7.40
CA SER A 24 6.99 22.29 -7.47
C SER A 24 6.43 22.06 -6.06
N SER A 25 5.92 23.10 -5.41
CA SER A 25 5.15 23.00 -4.17
C SER A 25 3.67 22.71 -4.46
N SER A 26 3.41 21.72 -5.30
CA SER A 26 2.08 21.12 -5.44
C SER A 26 2.15 19.66 -5.03
N SER A 27 2.52 19.42 -3.78
CA SER A 27 2.03 18.22 -3.11
C SER A 27 0.64 18.58 -2.58
N THR A 28 -0.36 18.60 -3.48
CA THR A 28 -1.72 18.28 -3.04
C THR A 28 -1.58 16.90 -2.46
N ARG A 29 -1.53 16.79 -1.12
CA ARG A 29 -1.65 15.51 -0.44
C ARG A 29 -2.96 14.94 -0.93
N SER A 30 -2.86 14.03 -1.89
CA SER A 30 -3.99 13.31 -2.43
C SER A 30 -4.58 12.62 -1.22
N SER A 31 -5.71 13.13 -0.71
CA SER A 31 -6.47 12.37 0.28
C SER A 31 -6.67 11.02 -0.37
N ALA A 32 -6.04 9.98 0.17
CA ALA A 32 -5.93 8.69 -0.52
C ALA A 32 -7.32 8.05 -0.77
N GLY A 33 -8.41 8.70 -0.33
CA GLY A 33 -9.76 8.18 -0.33
C GLY A 33 -9.87 6.99 0.62
N LEU A 34 -8.94 6.87 1.56
CA LEU A 34 -8.95 5.88 2.62
C LEU A 34 -9.97 6.31 3.68
N PRO A 35 -10.74 5.36 4.23
CA PRO A 35 -11.61 5.67 5.36
C PRO A 35 -10.78 6.05 6.57
N HIS A 36 -11.33 6.89 7.46
CA HIS A 36 -10.65 7.23 8.70
C HIS A 36 -10.43 5.94 9.54
N PRO A 37 -9.20 5.69 10.05
CA PRO A 37 -8.92 4.54 10.89
C PRO A 37 -9.83 4.49 12.12
N ARG A 38 -10.16 3.29 12.60
CA ARG A 38 -10.90 3.16 13.85
C ARG A 38 -10.07 3.69 15.01
N ALA A 39 -10.72 4.34 15.99
CA ALA A 39 -10.03 4.89 17.17
C ALA A 39 -9.33 3.85 18.07
N LYS A 40 -9.66 2.55 17.96
CA LYS A 40 -9.03 1.46 18.73
C LYS A 40 -8.73 0.26 17.85
N SER A 41 -7.52 -0.27 17.96
CA SER A 41 -7.08 -1.48 17.27
C SER A 41 -7.91 -2.68 17.70
N LEU A 42 -8.06 -3.66 16.81
CA LEU A 42 -8.65 -4.93 17.20
C LEU A 42 -7.73 -5.62 18.21
N ARG A 43 -8.32 -6.18 19.25
CA ARG A 43 -7.56 -6.94 20.26
C ARG A 43 -6.93 -8.16 19.59
N PRO A 44 -5.62 -8.41 19.79
CA PRO A 44 -4.94 -9.60 19.33
C PRO A 44 -5.68 -10.89 19.69
N GLY A 45 -6.04 -11.69 18.69
CA GLY A 45 -6.75 -12.96 18.85
C GLY A 45 -8.23 -12.83 19.20
N SER A 46 -8.83 -11.66 19.01
CA SER A 46 -10.28 -11.47 19.15
C SER A 46 -11.04 -12.06 17.95
N SER A 47 -12.29 -12.48 18.18
CA SER A 47 -13.16 -12.96 17.09
C SER A 47 -13.30 -11.94 15.96
N LYS A 48 -13.32 -10.64 16.27
CA LYS A 48 -13.37 -9.57 15.26
C LYS A 48 -12.10 -9.52 14.39
N GLU A 49 -10.92 -9.71 14.99
CA GLU A 49 -9.66 -9.81 14.22
C GLU A 49 -9.67 -11.05 13.31
N ASP A 50 -10.09 -12.21 13.85
CA ASP A 50 -10.18 -13.45 13.06
C ASP A 50 -11.18 -13.32 11.90
N THR A 51 -12.32 -12.65 12.11
CA THR A 51 -13.29 -12.36 11.04
C THR A 51 -12.69 -11.47 9.95
N VAL A 52 -11.99 -10.39 10.31
CA VAL A 52 -11.33 -9.50 9.33
C VAL A 52 -10.25 -10.26 8.57
N ARG A 53 -9.42 -11.03 9.28
CA ARG A 53 -8.37 -11.87 8.67
C ARG A 53 -8.96 -12.85 7.67
N ARG A 54 -10.05 -13.53 8.03
CA ARG A 54 -10.75 -14.49 7.16
C ARG A 54 -11.35 -13.78 5.95
N TYR A 55 -12.09 -12.70 6.17
CA TYR A 55 -12.71 -11.92 5.10
C TYR A 55 -11.68 -11.40 4.09
N VAL A 56 -10.59 -10.80 4.55
CA VAL A 56 -9.51 -10.31 3.67
C VAL A 56 -8.85 -11.47 2.92
N GLY A 57 -8.57 -12.58 3.61
CA GLY A 57 -8.01 -13.77 2.97
C GLY A 57 -8.92 -14.34 1.87
N GLU A 58 -10.22 -14.45 2.14
CA GLU A 58 -11.22 -14.89 1.16
C GLU A 58 -11.30 -13.93 -0.04
N ARG A 59 -11.31 -12.62 0.21
CA ARG A 59 -11.34 -11.61 -0.86
C ARG A 59 -10.09 -11.67 -1.73
N LEU A 60 -8.90 -11.77 -1.14
CA LEU A 60 -7.65 -11.91 -1.89
C LEU A 60 -7.60 -13.22 -2.69
N ALA A 61 -8.11 -14.32 -2.14
CA ALA A 61 -8.22 -15.58 -2.89
C ALA A 61 -9.15 -15.44 -4.10
N VAL A 62 -10.27 -14.73 -3.97
CA VAL A 62 -11.16 -14.41 -5.10
C VAL A 62 -10.45 -13.55 -6.14
N VAL A 63 -9.73 -12.50 -5.72
CA VAL A 63 -8.94 -11.65 -6.62
C VAL A 63 -7.93 -12.49 -7.40
N ASN A 64 -7.18 -13.37 -6.71
CA ASN A 64 -6.20 -14.22 -7.37
C ASN A 64 -6.86 -15.23 -8.33
N ARG A 65 -7.99 -15.83 -7.96
CA ARG A 65 -8.75 -16.73 -8.84
C ARG A 65 -9.22 -16.01 -10.11
N ARG A 66 -9.75 -14.79 -9.99
CA ARG A 66 -10.17 -13.95 -11.13
C ARG A 66 -8.97 -13.53 -11.99
N PHE A 67 -7.82 -13.28 -11.38
CA PHE A 67 -6.57 -12.97 -12.09
C PHE A 67 -6.05 -14.16 -12.90
N VAL A 68 -5.99 -15.35 -12.31
CA VAL A 68 -5.56 -16.56 -13.03
C VAL A 68 -6.51 -16.86 -14.19
N LYS A 69 -7.83 -16.76 -13.95
CA LYS A 69 -8.85 -17.00 -14.97
C LYS A 69 -8.84 -16.04 -16.15
N LYS A 70 -8.24 -14.85 -16.04
CA LYS A 70 -7.98 -13.98 -17.19
C LYS A 70 -7.24 -14.72 -18.31
N HIS A 71 -6.34 -15.64 -17.94
CA HIS A 71 -5.51 -16.39 -18.87
C HIS A 71 -6.19 -17.67 -19.39
N GLY A 72 -7.38 -18.02 -18.88
CA GLY A 72 -8.14 -19.20 -19.29
C GLY A 72 -9.39 -18.84 -20.10
N ASN A 73 -9.90 -19.79 -20.90
CA ASN A 73 -11.19 -19.62 -21.56
C ASN A 73 -12.33 -19.65 -20.54
N PRO A 74 -13.38 -18.81 -20.70
CA PRO A 74 -14.56 -18.89 -19.86
C PRO A 74 -15.32 -20.18 -20.16
N GLU A 75 -15.27 -21.13 -19.22
CA GLU A 75 -16.07 -22.36 -19.23
C GLU A 75 -17.55 -22.03 -18.96
N PRO A 76 -18.50 -22.55 -19.75
CA PRO A 76 -19.92 -22.32 -19.55
C PRO A 76 -20.41 -23.06 -18.29
N GLY A 77 -20.65 -22.31 -17.21
CA GLY A 77 -21.10 -22.85 -15.92
C GLY A 77 -20.29 -22.36 -14.72
N ASP A 78 -19.20 -21.64 -14.95
CA ASP A 78 -18.34 -21.12 -13.88
C ASP A 78 -18.75 -19.69 -13.48
N ASP A 79 -19.21 -19.52 -12.24
CA ASP A 79 -19.74 -18.25 -11.70
C ASP A 79 -18.64 -17.17 -11.58
N VAL A 80 -17.36 -17.55 -11.60
CA VAL A 80 -16.25 -16.61 -11.44
C VAL A 80 -15.69 -16.19 -12.79
N VAL A 81 -16.06 -14.98 -13.23
CA VAL A 81 -15.56 -14.31 -14.44
C VAL A 81 -14.18 -13.67 -14.18
N GLY A 82 -13.21 -13.96 -15.05
CA GLY A 82 -11.87 -13.37 -15.02
C GLY A 82 -11.88 -11.86 -15.28
N TYR A 83 -10.83 -11.15 -14.86
CA TYR A 83 -10.75 -9.70 -15.06
C TYR A 83 -10.58 -9.36 -16.54
N LYS A 84 -11.39 -8.41 -17.03
CA LYS A 84 -11.29 -7.89 -18.40
C LYS A 84 -10.31 -6.73 -18.49
N THR A 85 -10.24 -5.91 -17.45
CA THR A 85 -9.37 -4.72 -17.39
C THR A 85 -8.66 -4.65 -16.05
N PHE A 86 -7.49 -4.00 -16.03
CA PHE A 86 -6.77 -3.76 -14.78
C PHE A 86 -7.57 -2.88 -13.81
N ALA A 87 -8.42 -1.99 -14.33
CA ALA A 87 -9.28 -1.14 -13.53
C ALA A 87 -10.27 -1.93 -12.65
N GLU A 88 -10.77 -3.08 -13.13
CA GLU A 88 -11.63 -3.96 -12.31
C GLU A 88 -10.84 -4.58 -11.14
N LEU A 89 -9.62 -5.04 -11.40
CA LEU A 89 -8.73 -5.57 -10.36
C LEU A 89 -8.39 -4.49 -9.33
N CYS A 90 -8.06 -3.28 -9.77
CA CYS A 90 -7.81 -2.15 -8.86
C CYS A 90 -9.02 -1.81 -7.99
N LYS A 91 -10.24 -1.87 -8.53
CA LYS A 91 -11.47 -1.63 -7.75
C LYS A 91 -11.64 -2.66 -6.63
N ASP A 92 -11.42 -3.94 -6.94
CA ASP A 92 -11.51 -5.00 -5.93
C ASP A 92 -10.42 -4.83 -4.85
N LEU A 93 -9.20 -4.46 -5.25
CA LEU A 93 -8.11 -4.16 -4.31
C LEU A 93 -8.39 -2.95 -3.43
N HIS A 94 -9.00 -1.89 -3.96
CA HIS A 94 -9.39 -0.73 -3.16
C HIS A 94 -10.26 -1.15 -1.97
N GLY A 95 -11.28 -1.98 -2.21
CA GLY A 95 -12.14 -2.46 -1.13
C GLY A 95 -11.41 -3.29 -0.08
N VAL A 96 -10.42 -4.10 -0.49
CA VAL A 96 -9.58 -4.87 0.45
C VAL A 96 -8.69 -3.95 1.29
N ILE A 97 -8.03 -2.98 0.65
CA ILE A 97 -7.13 -2.03 1.32
C ILE A 97 -7.92 -1.15 2.30
N ASP A 98 -9.12 -0.70 1.94
CA ASP A 98 -9.96 0.13 2.80
C ASP A 98 -10.38 -0.61 4.07
N VAL A 99 -10.76 -1.90 3.95
CA VAL A 99 -11.13 -2.74 5.11
C VAL A 99 -9.89 -3.02 5.98
N LEU A 100 -8.75 -3.28 5.36
CA LEU A 100 -7.47 -3.47 6.08
C LEU A 100 -7.11 -2.21 6.86
N TRP A 101 -7.18 -1.04 6.23
CA TRP A 101 -6.88 0.24 6.85
C TRP A 101 -7.84 0.55 8.00
N LEU A 102 -9.14 0.35 7.80
CA LEU A 102 -10.17 0.54 8.83
C LEU A 102 -9.96 -0.38 10.06
N SER A 103 -9.34 -1.55 9.87
CA SER A 103 -9.10 -2.48 10.99
C SER A 103 -8.15 -1.92 12.06
N ALA A 104 -7.36 -0.88 11.73
CA ALA A 104 -6.40 -0.21 12.61
C ALA A 104 -5.53 -1.18 13.44
N THR A 105 -5.17 -2.33 12.86
CA THR A 105 -4.45 -3.41 13.56
C THR A 105 -3.13 -3.68 12.84
N PRO A 106 -2.00 -3.11 13.31
CA PRO A 106 -0.72 -3.14 12.58
C PRO A 106 -0.22 -4.56 12.30
N GLY A 107 -0.36 -5.47 13.26
CA GLY A 107 0.04 -6.87 13.10
C GLY A 107 -0.77 -7.68 12.08
N LEU A 108 -1.90 -7.13 11.60
CA LEU A 108 -2.67 -7.66 10.48
C LEU A 108 -2.39 -6.85 9.21
N GLN A 109 -2.40 -5.52 9.31
CA GLN A 109 -2.21 -4.61 8.18
C GLN A 109 -0.87 -4.83 7.49
N ILE A 110 0.24 -4.78 8.23
CA ILE A 110 1.60 -4.87 7.66
C ILE A 110 1.78 -6.12 6.78
N PRO A 111 1.53 -7.36 7.26
CA PRO A 111 1.76 -8.54 6.44
C PRO A 111 0.84 -8.60 5.21
N PHE A 112 -0.43 -8.21 5.34
CA PHE A 112 -1.36 -8.24 4.20
C PHE A 112 -1.03 -7.16 3.16
N LEU A 113 -0.71 -5.93 3.58
CA LEU A 113 -0.32 -4.86 2.67
C LEU A 113 0.97 -5.18 1.92
N LEU A 114 1.95 -5.79 2.59
CA LEU A 114 3.19 -6.24 1.95
C LEU A 114 2.93 -7.34 0.91
N ASN A 115 2.08 -8.33 1.23
CA ASN A 115 1.71 -9.36 0.27
C ASN A 115 0.99 -8.75 -0.95
N ILE A 116 0.03 -7.84 -0.72
CA ILE A 116 -0.67 -7.13 -1.79
C ILE A 116 0.32 -6.36 -2.67
N ALA A 117 1.26 -5.62 -2.07
CA ALA A 117 2.26 -4.88 -2.83
C ALA A 117 3.15 -5.80 -3.67
N GLY A 118 3.56 -6.95 -3.12
CA GLY A 118 4.31 -7.98 -3.84
C GLY A 118 3.54 -8.51 -5.04
N ASP A 119 2.32 -9.00 -4.83
CA ASP A 119 1.46 -9.53 -5.89
C ASP A 119 1.11 -8.47 -6.94
N PHE A 120 0.94 -7.22 -6.53
CA PHE A 120 0.63 -6.09 -7.41
C PHE A 120 1.70 -5.87 -8.48
N THR A 121 2.98 -6.10 -8.16
CA THR A 121 4.06 -6.03 -9.16
C THR A 121 3.92 -7.07 -10.27
N GLN A 122 3.32 -8.22 -9.98
CA GLN A 122 3.05 -9.25 -10.99
C GLN A 122 1.77 -8.94 -11.76
N TRP A 123 0.73 -8.46 -11.07
CA TRP A 123 -0.53 -8.10 -11.70
C TRP A 123 -0.39 -6.96 -12.69
N ILE A 124 0.39 -5.91 -12.39
CA ILE A 124 0.52 -4.74 -13.28
C ILE A 124 1.10 -5.11 -14.66
N VAL A 125 2.05 -6.04 -14.72
CA VAL A 125 2.70 -6.46 -15.97
C VAL A 125 1.78 -7.33 -16.84
N ALA A 126 0.78 -7.96 -16.22
CA ALA A 126 -0.12 -8.89 -16.89
C ALA A 126 -1.30 -8.20 -17.62
N PHE A 127 -1.45 -6.88 -17.56
CA PHE A 127 -2.52 -6.14 -18.24
C PHE A 127 -1.98 -4.98 -19.09
N PRO A 128 -2.76 -4.48 -20.05
CA PRO A 128 -2.46 -3.21 -20.70
C PRO A 128 -2.31 -2.08 -19.67
N PRO A 129 -1.42 -1.09 -19.92
CA PRO A 129 -1.14 -0.04 -18.96
C PRO A 129 -2.38 0.84 -18.72
N SER A 130 -2.84 0.91 -17.47
CA SER A 130 -3.90 1.82 -17.05
C SER A 130 -3.41 2.72 -15.91
N PRO A 131 -2.65 3.79 -16.20
CA PRO A 131 -1.88 4.54 -15.21
C PRO A 131 -2.77 5.11 -14.10
N ARG A 132 -3.95 5.64 -14.44
CA ARG A 132 -4.86 6.24 -13.46
C ARG A 132 -5.32 5.24 -12.39
N ALA A 133 -5.66 4.02 -12.78
CA ALA A 133 -6.09 2.98 -11.83
C ALA A 133 -4.91 2.47 -10.99
N THR A 134 -3.74 2.30 -11.62
CA THR A 134 -2.51 1.90 -10.93
C THR A 134 -2.11 2.91 -9.87
N PHE A 135 -1.97 4.19 -10.23
CA PHE A 135 -1.55 5.24 -9.30
C PHE A 135 -2.55 5.41 -8.17
N SER A 136 -3.86 5.26 -8.42
CA SER A 136 -4.88 5.28 -7.36
C SER A 136 -4.60 4.24 -6.27
N VAL A 137 -4.27 3.00 -6.64
CA VAL A 137 -3.94 1.94 -5.67
C VAL A 137 -2.61 2.24 -4.98
N LEU A 138 -1.58 2.65 -5.73
CA LEU A 138 -0.27 3.00 -5.17
C LEU A 138 -0.36 4.15 -4.17
N THR A 139 -1.14 5.19 -4.45
CA THR A 139 -1.36 6.30 -3.52
C THR A 139 -1.96 5.83 -2.19
N LYS A 140 -2.90 4.86 -2.21
CA LYS A 140 -3.42 4.26 -0.97
C LYS A 140 -2.37 3.44 -0.23
N LEU A 141 -1.59 2.63 -0.95
CA LEU A 141 -0.54 1.82 -0.34
C LEU A 141 0.54 2.71 0.28
N ASP A 142 1.00 3.74 -0.43
CA ASP A 142 2.00 4.70 0.05
C ASP A 142 1.50 5.44 1.29
N HIS A 143 0.25 5.91 1.29
CA HIS A 143 -0.36 6.52 2.47
C HIS A 143 -0.39 5.55 3.66
N CYS A 144 -0.82 4.30 3.44
CA CYS A 144 -0.83 3.28 4.49
C CYS A 144 0.58 3.03 5.05
N PHE A 145 1.57 2.82 4.20
CA PHE A 145 2.94 2.52 4.64
C PHE A 145 3.59 3.71 5.35
N ALA A 146 3.45 4.92 4.80
CA ALA A 146 4.03 6.10 5.40
C ALA A 146 3.37 6.40 6.77
N SER A 147 2.07 6.19 6.89
CA SER A 147 1.36 6.33 8.17
C SER A 147 1.78 5.25 9.18
N LEU A 148 1.93 4.00 8.74
CA LEU A 148 2.42 2.91 9.59
C LEU A 148 3.88 3.12 10.05
N LEU A 149 4.73 3.71 9.22
CA LEU A 149 6.12 4.02 9.55
C LEU A 149 6.24 5.14 10.59
N THR A 150 5.36 6.13 10.53
CA THR A 150 5.33 7.24 11.50
C THR A 150 4.53 6.89 12.76
N GLY A 151 3.70 5.85 12.70
CA GLY A 151 2.77 5.48 13.76
C GLY A 151 1.62 6.49 13.92
N ARG A 152 1.41 7.35 12.93
CA ARG A 152 0.36 8.38 12.89
C ARG A 152 -0.23 8.43 11.49
N ASP A 153 -1.51 8.77 11.38
CA ASP A 153 -2.11 9.09 10.08
C ASP A 153 -1.45 10.36 9.55
N ILE A 154 -0.92 10.33 8.32
CA ILE A 154 -0.20 11.47 7.72
C ILE A 154 -1.15 12.61 7.34
N ASP A 155 -2.40 12.29 7.03
CA ASP A 155 -3.37 13.30 6.61
C ASP A 155 -4.01 13.96 7.83
N THR A 156 -4.38 13.19 8.86
CA THR A 156 -5.04 13.75 10.05
C THR A 156 -4.07 14.10 11.19
N GLY A 157 -2.91 13.47 11.24
CA GLY A 157 -1.94 13.60 12.34
C GLY A 157 -2.27 12.74 13.57
N ASP A 158 -3.37 11.99 13.55
CA ASP A 158 -3.83 11.20 14.69
C ASP A 158 -2.92 9.99 14.94
N PRO A 159 -2.65 9.61 16.21
CA PRO A 159 -1.87 8.43 16.51
C PRO A 159 -2.61 7.16 16.04
N LEU A 160 -1.89 6.29 15.31
CA LEU A 160 -2.44 5.04 14.86
C LEU A 160 -2.60 4.07 16.05
N PRO A 161 -3.75 3.40 16.19
CA PRO A 161 -3.94 2.42 17.24
C PRO A 161 -2.94 1.26 17.14
N GLY A 162 -2.39 0.85 18.28
CA GLY A 162 -1.34 -0.17 18.32
C GLY A 162 0.09 0.35 18.16
N PHE A 163 0.26 1.67 17.95
CA PHE A 163 1.56 2.36 18.01
C PHE A 163 1.75 3.19 19.29
N GLU A 164 0.85 3.06 20.28
CA GLU A 164 0.86 3.81 21.55
C GLU A 164 2.17 3.68 22.33
N ASN A 165 2.89 2.55 22.19
CA ASN A 165 4.21 2.32 22.80
C ASN A 165 5.38 2.39 21.77
N GLY A 166 5.18 3.08 20.65
CA GLY A 166 6.13 3.19 19.54
C GLY A 166 6.08 2.02 18.54
N LEU A 167 6.84 2.11 17.45
CA LEU A 167 6.94 1.12 16.34
C LEU A 167 7.18 -0.33 16.78
N ARG A 168 7.64 -0.54 18.02
CA ARG A 168 7.93 -1.87 18.58
C ARG A 168 6.74 -2.52 19.28
N ALA A 169 5.66 -1.79 19.55
CA ALA A 169 4.53 -2.25 20.37
C ALA A 169 3.77 -3.43 19.76
N GLY A 170 3.67 -3.51 18.42
CA GLY A 170 2.90 -4.54 17.72
C GLY A 170 3.68 -5.80 17.33
N MET A 171 5.00 -5.83 17.53
CA MET A 171 5.88 -6.86 16.96
C MET A 171 6.97 -7.33 17.92
N THR A 172 6.72 -7.28 19.23
CA THR A 172 7.65 -7.90 20.19
C THR A 172 7.60 -9.43 20.05
N THR A 173 8.78 -10.08 20.04
CA THR A 173 8.95 -11.55 20.01
C THR A 173 8.07 -12.28 21.04
N THR A 174 7.70 -11.60 22.13
CA THR A 174 6.82 -12.11 23.17
C THR A 174 5.36 -12.23 22.71
N ASP A 175 4.81 -11.29 21.94
CA ASP A 175 3.46 -11.43 21.35
C ASP A 175 3.45 -12.53 20.28
N MET A 176 4.49 -12.61 19.43
CA MET A 176 4.60 -13.69 18.44
C MET A 176 4.67 -15.09 19.08
N ARG A 177 5.47 -15.26 20.14
CA ARG A 177 5.57 -16.52 20.90
C ARG A 177 4.27 -16.85 21.64
N ALA A 178 3.59 -15.85 22.21
CA ALA A 178 2.28 -16.04 22.84
C ALA A 178 1.21 -16.45 21.81
N ARG A 179 1.20 -15.84 20.62
CA ARG A 179 0.32 -16.21 19.50
C ARG A 179 0.60 -17.62 18.98
N GLN A 180 1.87 -17.99 18.79
CA GLN A 180 2.27 -19.35 18.39
C GLN A 180 1.81 -20.40 19.41
N ARG A 181 2.00 -20.13 20.71
CA ARG A 181 1.56 -21.02 21.80
C ARG A 181 0.03 -21.11 21.90
N ARG A 182 -0.69 -20.00 21.76
CA ARG A 182 -2.17 -19.99 21.77
C ARG A 182 -2.77 -20.72 20.57
N ARG A 183 -2.17 -20.59 19.38
CA ARG A 183 -2.58 -21.36 18.18
C ARG A 183 -2.33 -22.87 18.32
N ARG A 184 -1.26 -23.29 19.00
CA ARG A 184 -1.00 -24.71 19.29
C ARG A 184 -1.94 -25.29 20.36
N GLY A 185 -2.26 -24.52 21.42
CA GLY A 185 -3.19 -24.96 22.46
C GLY A 185 -4.64 -25.15 22.00
N ARG A 186 -5.08 -24.41 20.97
CA ARG A 186 -6.43 -24.54 20.39
C ARG A 186 -6.61 -25.75 19.45
N ARG A 187 -5.51 -26.35 18.97
CA ARG A 187 -5.54 -27.56 18.13
C ARG A 187 -5.54 -28.88 18.93
N LEU A 188 -5.41 -28.81 20.25
CA LEU A 188 -5.35 -29.97 21.16
C LEU A 188 -6.64 -30.18 21.95
N ARG A 189 -7.73 -29.51 21.57
CA ARG A 189 -9.06 -29.61 22.21
C ARG A 189 -10.17 -29.90 21.18
N HIS A 190 -9.87 -30.80 20.24
CA HIS A 190 -10.86 -31.49 19.42
C HIS A 190 -10.44 -32.94 19.32
#